data_AF-A0AAV3ZR97-F1
#
_entry.id   AF-A0AAV3ZR97-F1
#
_cell.length_a   1.000
_cell.length_b   1.000
_cell.length_c   1.000
_cell.angle_alpha   90.00
_cell.angle_beta   90.00
_cell.angle_gamma   90.00
#
_symmetry.space_group_name_H-M   'P 1'
#
loop_
_entity.id
_entity.type
_entity.pdbx_description
1 polymer ?
#
loop_
_entity_poly.entity_id
_entity_poly.type
_entity_poly.pdbx_seq_one_letter_code
_entity_poly.pdbx_strand_id
1 'polypeptide(L)'
;LENSACAGNPFLELYMEFMMQGCLETFSFDLQMEAFNAAISGREFELNDACPFLDQLETCLIQGSTNMCGTDMGTFVANIWDIATRDQFAQFGCTQNAIHSRRNVKRALPMIEKRLAIISKLKHRK
;
A
#
# COMPACT_ATOMS: atom_id res chain seq x y z
N LEU A 1 0.07 -23.58 7.45
CA LEU A 1 1.50 -23.36 7.12
C LEU A 1 2.22 -24.66 6.77
N GLU A 2 1.97 -25.77 7.47
CA GLU A 2 2.57 -27.09 7.20
C GLU A 2 2.30 -27.64 5.78
N ASN A 3 1.23 -27.18 5.12
CA ASN A 3 0.90 -27.54 3.74
C ASN A 3 1.39 -26.52 2.68
N SER A 4 2.11 -25.46 3.08
CA SER A 4 2.60 -24.47 2.11
C SER A 4 3.78 -25.04 1.32
N ALA A 5 4.01 -24.54 0.11
CA ALA A 5 5.17 -24.96 -0.71
C ALA A 5 6.52 -24.66 -0.01
N CYS A 6 6.51 -23.77 0.98
CA CYS A 6 7.66 -23.38 1.79
C CYS A 6 7.82 -24.21 3.07
N ALA A 7 6.88 -25.10 3.39
CA ALA A 7 7.01 -25.99 4.55
C ALA A 7 8.16 -26.98 4.33
N GLY A 8 9.24 -26.83 5.10
CA GLY A 8 10.40 -27.72 5.07
C GLY A 8 11.35 -27.49 3.89
N ASN A 9 11.22 -26.40 3.14
CA ASN A 9 12.16 -26.04 2.07
C ASN A 9 13.02 -24.82 2.48
N PRO A 10 14.25 -25.04 2.98
CA PRO A 10 15.09 -23.95 3.49
C PRO A 10 15.54 -22.97 2.39
N PHE A 11 15.55 -23.38 1.12
CA PHE A 11 15.84 -22.46 0.02
C PHE A 11 14.70 -21.46 -0.17
N LEU A 12 13.45 -21.94 -0.15
CA LEU A 12 12.29 -21.05 -0.29
C LEU A 12 12.14 -20.12 0.91
N GLU A 13 12.53 -20.57 2.11
CA GLU A 13 12.60 -19.71 3.30
C GLU A 13 13.59 -18.55 3.10
N LEU A 14 14.80 -18.83 2.61
CA LEU A 14 15.79 -17.80 2.30
C LEU A 14 15.32 -16.84 1.20
N TYR A 15 14.67 -17.36 0.15
CA TYR A 15 14.11 -16.52 -0.91
C TYR A 15 12.96 -15.63 -0.42
N MET A 16 12.14 -16.16 0.50
CA MET A 16 11.09 -15.40 1.14
C MET A 16 11.66 -14.26 1.97
N GLU A 17 12.71 -14.51 2.74
CA GLU A 17 13.41 -13.48 3.50
C GLU A 17 13.96 -12.39 2.56
N PHE A 18 14.65 -12.78 1.49
CA PHE A 18 15.19 -11.83 0.51
C PHE A 18 14.10 -11.00 -0.17
N MET A 19 12.96 -11.62 -0.52
CA MET A 19 11.82 -10.94 -1.10
C MET A 19 11.21 -9.93 -0.11
N MET A 20 11.02 -10.33 1.15
CA MET A 20 10.47 -9.45 2.18
C MET A 20 11.41 -8.26 2.45
N GLN A 21 12.72 -8.51 2.51
CA GLN A 21 13.73 -7.45 2.62
C GLN A 21 13.64 -6.49 1.42
N GLY A 22 13.56 -7.01 0.19
CA GLY A 22 13.39 -6.18 -1.00
C GLY A 22 12.11 -5.33 -0.99
N CYS A 23 11.00 -5.85 -0.47
CA CYS A 23 9.78 -5.06 -0.28
C CYS A 23 10.00 -3.91 0.72
N LEU A 24 10.67 -4.18 1.84
CA LEU A 24 10.95 -3.18 2.88
C LEU A 24 11.95 -2.11 2.42
N GLU A 25 12.99 -2.49 1.68
CA GLU A 25 13.95 -1.58 1.09
C GLU A 25 13.29 -0.63 0.10
N THR A 26 12.45 -1.17 -0.79
CA THR A 26 11.67 -0.37 -1.75
C THR A 26 10.77 0.62 -1.03
N PHE A 27 10.02 0.16 -0.02
CA PHE A 27 9.19 1.02 0.81
C PHE A 27 9.99 2.15 1.47
N SER A 28 11.11 1.83 2.10
CA SER A 28 11.95 2.82 2.78
C SER A 28 12.50 3.85 1.79
N PHE A 29 12.97 3.39 0.63
CA PHE A 29 13.48 4.27 -0.41
C PHE A 29 12.40 5.22 -0.94
N ASP A 30 11.22 4.69 -1.30
CA ASP A 30 10.13 5.48 -1.85
C ASP A 30 9.59 6.50 -0.84
N LEU A 31 9.49 6.11 0.43
CA LEU A 31 9.07 7.01 1.51
C LEU A 31 10.07 8.15 1.74
N GLN A 32 11.38 7.85 1.73
CA GLN A 32 12.43 8.85 1.84
C GLN A 32 12.43 9.82 0.65
N MET A 33 12.22 9.29 -0.56
CA MET A 33 12.11 10.11 -1.77
C MET A 33 10.89 11.02 -1.73
N GLU A 34 9.74 10.56 -1.25
CA GLU A 34 8.55 11.42 -1.10
C GLU A 34 8.76 12.50 -0.04
N ALA A 35 9.37 12.16 1.11
CA ALA A 35 9.70 13.14 2.13
C ALA A 35 10.67 14.21 1.60
N PHE A 36 11.67 13.79 0.81
CA PHE A 36 12.58 14.71 0.13
C PHE A 36 11.85 15.60 -0.87
N ASN A 37 10.96 15.03 -1.70
CA ASN A 37 10.17 15.76 -2.68
C ASN A 37 9.24 16.79 -2.02
N ALA A 38 8.61 16.43 -0.90
CA ALA A 38 7.81 17.34 -0.10
C ALA A 38 8.67 18.53 0.37
N ALA A 39 9.84 18.26 0.97
CA ALA A 39 10.74 19.29 1.47
C ALA A 39 11.22 20.27 0.38
N ILE A 40 11.65 19.79 -0.79
CA ILE A 40 12.08 20.67 -1.89
C ILE A 40 10.94 21.48 -2.49
N SER A 41 9.70 20.99 -2.40
CA SER A 41 8.50 21.70 -2.86
C SER A 41 7.97 22.71 -1.84
N GLY A 42 8.60 22.82 -0.66
CA GLY A 42 8.12 23.67 0.45
C GLY A 42 6.86 23.13 1.12
N ARG A 43 6.55 21.85 0.93
CA ARG A 43 5.44 21.13 1.54
C ARG A 43 5.95 20.34 2.75
N GLU A 44 5.20 20.32 3.83
CA GLU A 44 5.48 19.43 4.95
C GLU A 44 5.04 18.00 4.62
N PHE A 45 5.88 17.02 4.95
CA PHE A 45 5.51 15.61 4.82
C PHE A 45 4.61 15.23 5.99
N GLU A 46 3.36 14.88 5.68
CA GLU A 46 2.40 14.43 6.67
C GLU A 46 2.43 12.90 6.80
N LEU A 47 2.08 12.39 7.98
CA LEU A 47 1.97 10.95 8.21
C LEU A 47 1.02 10.25 7.22
N ASN A 48 -0.03 10.94 6.78
CA ASN A 48 -0.96 10.44 5.78
C ASN A 48 -0.34 10.26 4.39
N ASP A 49 0.80 10.91 4.11
CA ASP A 49 1.52 10.72 2.85
C ASP A 49 2.22 9.36 2.79
N ALA A 50 2.42 8.70 3.94
CA ALA A 50 2.96 7.35 3.99
C ALA A 50 1.97 6.27 3.51
N CYS A 51 0.66 6.52 3.56
CA CYS A 51 -0.33 5.47 3.29
C CYS A 51 -0.22 4.80 1.92
N PRO A 52 0.00 5.51 0.80
CA PRO A 52 0.19 4.86 -0.50
C PRO A 52 1.39 3.90 -0.52
N PHE A 53 2.44 4.21 0.22
CA PHE A 53 3.64 3.36 0.32
C PHE A 53 3.38 2.15 1.23
N LEU A 54 2.59 2.32 2.30
CA LEU A 54 2.13 1.19 3.11
C LEU A 54 1.23 0.23 2.32
N ASP A 55 0.33 0.75 1.48
CA ASP A 55 -0.49 -0.07 0.55
C ASP A 55 0.39 -0.87 -0.43
N GLN A 56 1.48 -0.26 -0.92
CA GLN A 56 2.43 -0.92 -1.80
C GLN A 56 3.22 -2.01 -1.08
N LEU A 57 3.67 -1.72 0.15
CA LEU A 57 4.38 -2.69 0.98
C LEU A 57 3.49 -3.91 1.31
N GLU A 58 2.24 -3.66 1.73
CA GLU A 58 1.23 -4.70 1.92
C GLU A 58 1.10 -5.59 0.68
N THR A 59 0.89 -4.96 -0.47
CA THR A 59 0.70 -5.65 -1.75
C THR A 59 1.94 -6.49 -2.09
N CYS A 60 3.13 -5.94 -1.94
CA CYS A 60 4.40 -6.62 -2.21
C CYS A 60 4.55 -7.87 -1.34
N LEU A 61 4.34 -7.74 -0.03
CA LEU A 61 4.48 -8.85 0.92
C LEU A 61 3.46 -9.96 0.66
N ILE A 62 2.19 -9.61 0.48
CA ILE A 62 1.11 -10.60 0.28
C ILE A 62 1.23 -11.27 -1.09
N GLN A 63 1.46 -10.51 -2.16
CA GLN A 63 1.58 -11.10 -3.50
C GLN A 63 2.88 -11.89 -3.64
N GLY A 64 4.00 -11.36 -3.12
CA GLY A 64 5.29 -12.06 -3.14
C GLY A 64 5.23 -13.40 -2.41
N SER A 65 4.65 -13.41 -1.20
CA SER A 65 4.44 -14.64 -0.43
C SER A 65 3.47 -15.61 -1.08
N THR A 66 2.39 -15.12 -1.68
CA THR A 66 1.43 -15.95 -2.44
C THR A 66 2.10 -16.61 -3.65
N ASN A 67 2.85 -15.84 -4.42
CA ASN A 67 3.50 -16.33 -5.64
C ASN A 67 4.60 -17.36 -5.34
N MET A 68 5.31 -17.19 -4.21
CA MET A 68 6.44 -18.04 -3.85
C MET A 68 6.02 -19.29 -3.07
N CYS A 69 5.11 -19.15 -2.11
CA CYS A 69 4.77 -20.21 -1.15
C CYS A 69 3.33 -20.72 -1.26
N GLY A 70 2.51 -20.12 -2.13
CA GLY A 70 1.10 -20.42 -2.30
C GLY A 70 0.17 -19.58 -1.42
N THR A 71 -1.13 -19.73 -1.67
CA THR A 71 -2.19 -18.91 -1.07
C THR A 71 -2.20 -18.94 0.45
N ASP A 72 -1.99 -20.10 1.07
CA ASP A 72 -1.98 -20.24 2.53
C ASP A 72 -0.93 -19.34 3.20
N MET A 73 0.25 -19.21 2.59
CA MET A 73 1.29 -18.32 3.09
C MET A 73 0.90 -16.86 2.87
N GLY A 74 0.34 -16.53 1.70
CA GLY A 74 -0.20 -15.19 1.43
C GLY A 74 -1.24 -14.75 2.46
N THR A 75 -2.17 -15.64 2.81
CA THR A 75 -3.17 -15.40 3.85
C THR A 75 -2.54 -15.24 5.23
N PHE A 76 -1.53 -16.05 5.56
CA PHE A 76 -0.79 -15.88 6.81
C PHE A 76 -0.11 -14.50 6.89
N VAL A 77 0.61 -14.10 5.84
CA VAL A 77 1.28 -12.79 5.76
C VAL A 77 0.27 -11.64 5.84
N ALA A 78 -0.88 -11.74 5.17
CA ALA A 78 -1.96 -10.77 5.27
C ALA A 78 -2.47 -10.61 6.71
N ASN A 79 -2.66 -11.70 7.45
CA ASN A 79 -3.08 -11.65 8.85
C ASN A 79 -2.03 -10.98 9.75
N ILE A 80 -0.74 -11.28 9.54
CA ILE A 80 0.35 -10.63 10.27
C ILE A 80 0.41 -9.13 9.95
N TRP A 81 0.23 -8.76 8.68
CA TRP A 81 0.16 -7.37 8.25
C TRP A 81 -0.99 -6.61 8.91
N ASP A 82 -2.17 -7.22 8.98
CA ASP A 82 -3.34 -6.64 9.67
C ASP A 82 -3.08 -6.40 11.17
N ILE A 83 -2.33 -7.28 11.84
CA ILE A 83 -1.92 -7.09 13.23
C ILE A 83 -0.90 -5.95 13.33
N ALA A 84 0.14 -5.98 12.51
CA ALA A 84 1.19 -4.97 12.51
C ALA A 84 0.65 -3.56 12.21
N THR A 85 -0.32 -3.44 11.30
CA THR A 85 -0.92 -2.15 10.94
C THR A 85 -1.89 -1.60 11.98
N ARG A 86 -2.54 -2.47 12.75
CA ARG A 86 -3.36 -2.05 13.90
C ARG A 86 -2.55 -1.46 15.04
N ASP A 87 -1.33 -1.98 15.26
CA ASP A 87 -0.54 -1.60 16.42
C ASP A 87 0.56 -0.59 16.06
N GLN A 88 1.43 -0.92 15.10
CA GLN A 88 2.62 -0.13 14.77
C GLN A 88 2.31 0.98 13.75
N PHE A 89 1.44 0.71 12.78
CA PHE A 89 1.13 1.70 11.74
C PHE A 89 -0.13 2.54 12.02
N ALA A 90 -0.80 2.34 13.15
CA ALA A 90 -1.94 3.16 13.56
C ALA A 90 -1.58 4.65 13.63
N GLN A 91 -0.34 4.96 14.02
CA GLN A 91 0.18 6.33 14.07
C GLN A 91 0.18 7.04 12.71
N PHE A 92 0.23 6.30 11.60
CA PHE A 92 0.21 6.91 10.27
C PHE A 92 -1.20 7.35 9.83
N GLY A 93 -2.25 7.06 10.61
CA GLY A 93 -3.64 7.39 10.26
C GLY A 93 -4.21 6.55 9.12
N CYS A 94 -3.44 5.60 8.59
CA CYS A 94 -3.77 4.75 7.45
C CYS A 94 -4.64 3.56 7.84
N THR A 95 -5.69 3.74 8.65
CA THR A 95 -6.58 2.62 9.01
C THR A 95 -7.26 2.01 7.77
N GLN A 96 -7.59 0.71 7.78
CA GLN A 96 -8.27 0.05 6.64
C GLN A 96 -9.51 0.81 6.14
N ASN A 97 -10.30 1.41 7.05
CA ASN A 97 -11.45 2.25 6.69
C ASN A 97 -11.04 3.57 6.01
N ALA A 98 -9.96 4.21 6.48
CA ALA A 98 -9.40 5.40 5.84
C ALA A 98 -8.79 5.07 4.47
N ILE A 99 -8.11 3.92 4.33
CA ILE A 99 -7.55 3.40 3.07
C ILE A 99 -8.68 3.08 2.07
N HIS A 100 -9.70 2.33 2.49
CA HIS A 100 -10.86 2.04 1.65
C HIS A 100 -11.58 3.32 1.23
N SER A 101 -11.77 4.26 2.15
CA SER A 101 -12.36 5.56 1.84
C SER A 101 -11.50 6.34 0.86
N ARG A 102 -10.17 6.36 1.02
CA ARG A 102 -9.24 7.01 0.08
C ARG A 102 -9.28 6.37 -1.30
N ARG A 103 -9.28 5.04 -1.40
CA ARG A 103 -9.41 4.33 -2.69
C ARG A 103 -10.73 4.66 -3.37
N ASN A 104 -11.82 4.68 -2.61
CA ASN A 104 -13.14 5.03 -3.14
C ASN A 104 -13.19 6.49 -3.60
N VAL A 105 -12.62 7.42 -2.83
CA VAL A 105 -12.51 8.84 -3.20
C VAL A 105 -11.63 9.00 -4.45
N LYS A 106 -10.47 8.35 -4.53
CA LYS A 106 -9.57 8.42 -5.69
C LYS A 106 -10.23 7.88 -6.97
N ARG A 107 -11.05 6.85 -6.87
CA ARG A 107 -11.87 6.33 -8.00
C ARG A 107 -13.02 7.28 -8.36
N ALA A 108 -13.63 7.94 -7.37
CA ALA A 108 -14.74 8.86 -7.59
C ALA A 108 -14.29 10.23 -8.12
N LEU A 109 -13.10 10.70 -7.76
CA LEU A 109 -12.57 12.03 -8.12
C LEU A 109 -12.64 12.33 -9.62
N PRO A 110 -12.10 11.48 -10.53
CA PRO A 110 -12.18 11.74 -11.97
C PRO A 110 -13.63 11.72 -12.50
N MET A 111 -14.54 10.99 -11.85
CA MET A 111 -15.95 10.99 -12.23
C MET A 111 -16.64 12.30 -11.84
N ILE A 112 -16.29 12.85 -10.67
CA ILE A 112 -16.78 14.13 -10.16
C ILE A 112 -16.24 15.28 -11.01
N GLU A 113 -14.94 15.30 -11.29
CA GLU A 113 -14.29 16.30 -12.15
C GLU A 113 -14.90 16.35 -13.54
N LYS A 114 -15.14 15.18 -14.14
CA LYS A 114 -15.81 15.07 -15.45
C LYS A 114 -17.23 15.65 -15.42
N ARG A 115 -17.98 15.41 -14.34
CA ARG A 115 -19.34 15.98 -14.18
C ARG A 115 -19.29 17.50 -14.00
N LEU A 116 -18.35 18.03 -13.22
CA LEU A 116 -18.17 19.46 -13.02
C LEU A 116 -17.81 20.18 -14.32
N ALA A 117 -16.94 19.58 -15.15
CA ALA A 117 -16.57 20.11 -16.45
C ALA A 117 -17.75 20.16 -17.45
N ILE A 118 -18.70 19.22 -17.36
CA ILE A 118 -19.93 19.23 -18.19
C ILE A 118 -20.86 20.36 -17.74
N ILE A 119 -21.05 20.52 -16.43
CA ILE A 119 -21.91 21.56 -15.87
C ILE A 119 -21.40 22.96 -16.23
N SER A 120 -20.08 23.20 -16.20
CA SER A 120 -19.52 24.51 -16.56
C SER A 120 -19.77 24.86 -18.03
N LYS A 121 -19.66 23.87 -18.94
CA LYS A 121 -19.95 24.05 -20.38
C LYS A 121 -21.41 24.36 -20.67
N LEU A 122 -22.33 23.83 -19.87
CA LEU A 122 -23.76 24.12 -20.01
C LEU A 122 -24.13 25.52 -19.50
N LYS A 123 -23.39 26.05 -18.52
CA LYS A 123 -23.59 27.40 -17.97
C LYS A 123 -23.15 28.53 -18.91
N HIS A 124 -22.17 28.28 -19.79
CA HIS A 124 -21.67 29.27 -20.77
C HIS A 124 -22.41 29.27 -22.11
N ARG A 125 -23.42 28.41 -22.30
CA ARG A 125 -24.26 28.36 -23.51
C ARG A 125 -25.61 29.08 -23.35
N LYS A 126 -25.86 29.71 -22.21
CA LYS A 126 -26.98 30.63 -21.97
C LYS A 126 -26.43 32.04 -21.83
#